data_AF-A0A2W2DPP1-F1
#
_entry.id   AF-A0A2W2DPP1-F1
#
_cell.length_a   1.000
_cell.length_b   1.000
_cell.length_c   1.000
_cell.angle_alpha   90.00
_cell.angle_beta   90.00
_cell.angle_gamma   90.00
#
_symmetry.space_group_name_H-M   'P 1'
#
loop_
_entity.id
_entity.type
_entity.pdbx_description
1 polymer ?
#
loop_
_entity_poly.entity_id
_entity_poly.type
_entity_poly.pdbx_seq_one_letter_code
_entity_poly.pdbx_strand_id
1 'polypeptide(L)'
;MIGKTVSILDGNTFIVTDERGDMSPSPAFPTGLFYFDTRFLSVWALSINGQRLSALSKDEVQYFETHFFLVPGEPTHYVDAKVSVIREQSISADFIERLTVLNHDIKPARFTLRLDVSSDFADLFEIKDVRRKSGSTSVQREDGRLRLCYTREQFRRETIISSSAAARVDDGGMCFDIVVESRGSWHVELRVQPIIHGARAETGGGVWGAHRKRRLSQQLRRDLEHWLKRVPQLSCDYEPLQTAYERSIVDLAAMRFTTLSGGMPIPTAGLPWFMTIFGRDSIFICLQALPFAPQLAPPVLRLLAALQGSRLNDFREEEPGKIPHELRYGESAAFQEQPHSPYYGSADATPLFVILLDEYERWSGDAKLVRYLEHDAREALDWIDEYGDLLGNGYISYWRRNTVNGLENQCWKDSPDSISY
;
A
#
# COMPACT_ATOMS: atom_id res chain seq x y z
N MET A 1 -1.32 19.26 16.45
CA MET A 1 -0.05 18.93 15.76
C MET A 1 -0.33 17.76 14.83
N ILE A 2 0.09 17.86 13.57
CA ILE A 2 0.10 16.75 12.62
C ILE A 2 1.03 15.69 13.21
N GLY A 3 0.49 14.56 13.64
CA GLY A 3 1.32 13.44 14.09
C GLY A 3 2.09 12.91 12.89
N LYS A 4 3.43 12.85 12.98
CA LYS A 4 4.24 12.23 11.93
C LYS A 4 3.88 10.74 11.86
N THR A 5 3.70 10.24 10.65
CA THR A 5 3.45 8.82 10.40
C THR A 5 4.75 8.11 10.01
N VAL A 6 4.77 6.80 10.17
CA VAL A 6 5.80 5.91 9.66
C VAL A 6 5.14 4.93 8.71
N SER A 7 5.78 4.65 7.57
CA SER A 7 5.26 3.71 6.57
C SER A 7 6.28 2.65 6.23
N ILE A 8 5.80 1.42 6.16
CA ILE A 8 6.59 0.25 5.77
C ILE A 8 5.82 -0.47 4.67
N LEU A 9 6.49 -0.88 3.60
CA LEU A 9 5.83 -1.51 2.45
C LEU A 9 6.67 -2.62 1.79
N ASP A 10 5.98 -3.60 1.22
CA ASP A 10 6.52 -4.60 0.30
C ASP A 10 5.46 -4.93 -0.75
N GLY A 11 5.65 -4.40 -1.96
CA GLY A 11 4.70 -4.54 -3.05
C GLY A 11 3.34 -3.96 -2.66
N ASN A 12 2.33 -4.82 -2.60
CA ASN A 12 0.94 -4.40 -2.36
C ASN A 12 0.55 -4.42 -0.87
N THR A 13 1.44 -4.87 0.02
CA THR A 13 1.20 -4.90 1.46
C THR A 13 1.96 -3.75 2.09
N PHE A 14 1.28 -2.90 2.84
CA PHE A 14 1.90 -1.79 3.54
C PHE A 14 1.23 -1.53 4.89
N ILE A 15 1.98 -0.96 5.81
CA ILE A 15 1.46 -0.43 7.07
C ILE A 15 1.71 1.07 7.15
N VAL A 16 0.78 1.77 7.79
CA VAL A 16 0.95 3.16 8.22
C VAL A 16 0.71 3.20 9.73
N THR A 17 1.72 3.60 10.49
CA THR A 17 1.68 3.70 11.96
C THR A 17 1.96 5.13 12.41
N ASP A 18 1.74 5.39 13.70
CA ASP A 18 2.32 6.54 14.36
C ASP A 18 3.83 6.34 14.64
N GLU A 19 4.47 7.31 15.30
CA GLU A 19 5.90 7.26 15.65
C GLU A 19 6.26 6.21 16.72
N ARG A 20 5.28 5.47 17.25
CA ARG A 20 5.47 4.38 18.23
C ARG A 20 5.29 3.00 17.60
N GLY A 21 4.94 2.94 16.31
CA GLY A 21 4.55 1.70 15.63
C GLY A 21 3.10 1.28 15.92
N ASP A 22 2.28 2.13 16.54
CA ASP A 22 0.88 1.83 16.81
C ASP A 22 -0.02 2.21 15.63
N MET A 23 -1.08 1.43 15.44
CA MET A 23 -2.19 1.73 14.53
C MET A 23 -3.44 2.00 15.38
N SER A 24 -4.12 3.10 15.07
CA SER A 24 -5.37 3.49 15.74
C SER A 24 -6.21 4.31 14.77
N PRO A 25 -7.53 4.06 14.66
CA PRO A 25 -8.39 4.78 13.75
C PRO A 25 -8.30 6.29 14.02
N SER A 26 -7.93 7.04 12.99
CA SER A 26 -7.85 8.49 13.04
C SER A 26 -8.53 9.07 11.81
N PRO A 27 -9.41 10.07 11.97
CA PRO A 27 -9.98 10.79 10.83
C PRO A 27 -8.91 11.57 10.05
N ALA A 28 -7.80 11.94 10.70
CA ALA A 28 -6.75 12.75 10.12
C ALA A 28 -5.74 11.93 9.31
N PHE A 29 -5.46 10.69 9.74
CA PHE A 29 -4.49 9.81 9.08
C PHE A 29 -5.00 8.37 9.03
N PRO A 30 -5.10 7.76 7.85
CA PRO A 30 -5.52 6.37 7.67
C PRO A 30 -4.42 5.39 8.11
N THR A 31 -4.18 5.28 9.42
CA THR A 31 -3.29 4.22 9.94
C THR A 31 -3.92 2.85 9.74
N GLY A 32 -3.08 1.82 9.66
CA GLY A 32 -3.50 0.44 9.51
C GLY A 32 -2.56 -0.43 8.70
N LEU A 33 -2.90 -1.72 8.62
CA LEU A 33 -2.31 -2.68 7.68
C LEU A 33 -3.21 -2.79 6.46
N PHE A 34 -2.65 -2.56 5.28
CA PHE A 34 -3.38 -2.55 4.03
C PHE A 34 -2.86 -3.60 3.06
N TYR A 35 -3.79 -4.19 2.29
CA TYR A 35 -3.47 -5.11 1.22
C TYR A 35 -4.60 -5.09 0.18
N PHE A 36 -4.26 -4.82 -1.09
CA PHE A 36 -5.24 -4.69 -2.20
C PHE A 36 -6.47 -3.85 -1.82
N ASP A 37 -6.22 -2.57 -1.51
CA ASP A 37 -7.23 -1.55 -1.14
C ASP A 37 -8.08 -1.85 0.11
N THR A 38 -7.80 -2.92 0.86
CA THR A 38 -8.52 -3.27 2.10
C THR A 38 -7.63 -3.03 3.32
N ARG A 39 -8.16 -2.38 4.37
CA ARG A 39 -7.51 -2.27 5.68
C ARG A 39 -7.78 -3.52 6.54
N PHE A 40 -6.79 -4.39 6.64
CA PHE A 40 -6.83 -5.65 7.39
C PHE A 40 -6.54 -5.51 8.89
N LEU A 41 -5.94 -4.41 9.32
CA LEU A 41 -5.87 -4.00 10.73
C LEU A 41 -6.17 -2.51 10.83
N SER A 42 -7.14 -2.15 11.65
CA SER A 42 -7.47 -0.78 12.00
C SER A 42 -6.92 -0.39 13.38
N VAL A 43 -6.69 -1.38 14.25
CA VAL A 43 -6.02 -1.21 15.56
C VAL A 43 -4.90 -2.22 15.68
N TRP A 44 -3.74 -1.74 16.09
CA TRP A 44 -2.58 -2.52 16.48
C TRP A 44 -1.80 -1.71 17.50
N ALA A 45 -2.16 -1.86 18.78
CA ALA A 45 -1.74 -0.91 19.80
C ALA A 45 -1.15 -1.62 21.02
N LEU A 46 0.12 -1.35 21.31
CA LEU A 46 0.86 -2.00 22.40
C LEU A 46 0.73 -1.25 23.72
N SER A 47 0.61 -1.99 24.82
CA SER A 47 0.71 -1.46 26.18
C SER A 47 1.43 -2.45 27.09
N ILE A 48 2.06 -1.92 28.14
CA ILE A 48 2.72 -2.70 29.18
C ILE A 48 2.22 -2.24 30.55
N ASN A 49 1.78 -3.19 31.37
CA ASN A 49 1.13 -2.93 32.66
C ASN A 49 -0.03 -1.92 32.57
N GLY A 50 -0.78 -1.95 31.46
CA GLY A 50 -1.89 -1.03 31.19
C GLY A 50 -1.49 0.37 30.73
N GLN A 51 -0.19 0.66 30.56
CA GLN A 51 0.30 1.94 30.09
C GLN A 51 0.70 1.90 28.62
N ARG A 52 0.34 2.96 27.87
CA ARG A 52 0.86 3.19 26.51
C ARG A 52 2.35 3.52 26.57
N LEU A 53 3.03 3.21 25.48
CA LEU A 53 4.44 3.48 25.33
C LEU A 53 4.67 4.85 24.67
N SER A 54 5.83 5.41 24.92
CA SER A 54 6.34 6.63 24.27
C SER A 54 7.63 6.34 23.53
N ALA A 55 7.80 6.95 22.37
CA ALA A 55 8.98 6.79 21.55
C ALA A 55 10.13 7.65 22.08
N LEU A 56 11.28 7.03 22.33
CA LEU A 56 12.55 7.72 22.57
C LEU A 56 13.26 8.01 21.25
N SER A 57 13.23 7.06 20.34
CA SER A 57 13.80 7.16 19.00
C SER A 57 13.18 6.12 18.07
N LYS A 58 13.42 6.30 16.76
CA LYS A 58 13.11 5.33 15.71
C LYS A 58 14.28 5.25 14.75
N ASP A 59 14.42 4.10 14.10
CA ASP A 59 15.42 3.86 13.07
C ASP A 59 14.73 3.24 11.84
N GLU A 60 14.71 3.99 10.73
CA GLU A 60 14.11 3.58 9.46
C GLU A 60 15.16 2.83 8.63
N VAL A 61 15.43 1.58 9.02
CA VAL A 61 16.52 0.74 8.48
C VAL A 61 16.40 0.56 6.97
N GLN A 62 15.21 0.25 6.47
CA GLN A 62 14.86 0.08 5.05
C GLN A 62 13.39 0.44 4.83
N TYR A 63 12.94 0.62 3.58
CA TYR A 63 11.53 0.90 3.28
C TYR A 63 10.55 -0.21 3.73
N PHE A 64 11.05 -1.42 4.01
CA PHE A 64 10.28 -2.57 4.46
C PHE A 64 10.56 -2.96 5.93
N GLU A 65 11.35 -2.17 6.69
CA GLU A 65 11.73 -2.46 8.08
C GLU A 65 12.04 -1.20 8.88
N THR A 66 11.37 -1.03 10.04
CA THR A 66 11.59 0.07 10.99
C THR A 66 11.67 -0.44 12.41
N HIS A 67 12.60 0.12 13.19
CA HIS A 67 12.78 -0.18 14.60
C HIS A 67 12.33 0.99 15.46
N PHE A 68 11.63 0.70 16.55
CA PHE A 68 11.14 1.68 17.52
C PHE A 68 11.70 1.38 18.90
N PHE A 69 12.25 2.40 19.56
CA PHE A 69 12.80 2.30 20.91
C PHE A 69 11.90 3.04 21.88
N LEU A 70 11.23 2.29 22.75
CA LEU A 70 10.08 2.77 23.51
C LEU A 70 10.25 2.59 25.03
N VAL A 71 9.57 3.43 25.79
CA VAL A 71 9.45 3.33 27.27
C VAL A 71 8.00 3.51 27.71
N PRO A 72 7.57 2.93 28.84
CA PRO A 72 6.23 3.15 29.36
C PRO A 72 6.03 4.57 29.90
N GLY A 73 4.83 5.13 29.70
CA GLY A 73 4.46 6.43 30.23
C GLY A 73 4.99 7.61 29.41
N GLU A 74 4.72 8.84 29.88
CA GLU A 74 5.16 10.07 29.20
C GLU A 74 6.68 10.27 29.31
N PRO A 75 7.37 10.71 28.24
CA PRO A 75 8.79 10.99 28.27
C PRO A 75 9.05 12.28 29.06
N THR A 76 9.18 12.15 30.38
CA THR A 76 9.66 13.25 31.22
C THR A 76 11.18 13.33 31.14
N HIS A 77 11.79 14.48 31.45
CA HIS A 77 13.27 14.64 31.40
C HIS A 77 14.03 13.72 32.39
N TYR A 78 13.31 12.93 33.20
CA TYR A 78 13.82 11.99 34.20
C TYR A 78 13.17 10.61 34.06
N VAL A 79 13.11 10.04 32.85
CA VAL A 79 12.71 8.63 32.74
C VAL A 79 13.89 7.74 33.16
N ASP A 80 13.99 7.44 34.47
CA ASP A 80 14.72 6.25 34.94
C ASP A 80 13.88 5.01 34.57
N ALA A 81 13.84 4.73 33.27
CA ALA A 81 13.05 3.66 32.70
C ALA A 81 13.68 2.32 33.09
N LYS A 82 13.19 1.72 34.17
CA LYS A 82 13.55 0.35 34.57
C LYS A 82 13.17 -0.70 33.53
N VAL A 83 12.39 -0.33 32.53
CA VAL A 83 12.00 -1.18 31.41
C VAL A 83 12.01 -0.38 30.12
N SER A 84 12.48 -1.01 29.05
CA SER A 84 12.32 -0.49 27.69
C SER A 84 11.78 -1.58 26.77
N VAL A 85 11.12 -1.15 25.69
CA VAL A 85 10.55 -2.03 24.67
C VAL A 85 11.16 -1.66 23.32
N ILE A 86 11.67 -2.67 22.60
CA ILE A 86 12.08 -2.52 21.20
C ILE A 86 11.02 -3.19 20.34
N ARG A 87 10.50 -2.47 19.35
CA ARG A 87 9.63 -3.03 18.31
C ARG A 87 10.37 -3.03 16.99
N GLU A 88 10.49 -4.18 16.35
CA GLU A 88 11.00 -4.29 14.99
C GLU A 88 9.82 -4.67 14.10
N GLN A 89 9.34 -3.72 13.31
CA GLN A 89 8.23 -3.92 12.37
C GLN A 89 8.78 -4.11 10.97
N SER A 90 8.32 -5.15 10.28
CA SER A 90 8.74 -5.41 8.91
C SER A 90 7.62 -6.03 8.07
N ILE A 91 7.68 -5.83 6.76
CA ILE A 91 6.82 -6.51 5.81
C ILE A 91 7.67 -7.39 4.92
N SER A 92 7.37 -8.68 4.92
CA SER A 92 8.03 -9.68 4.08
C SER A 92 6.99 -10.71 3.65
N ALA A 93 6.15 -10.32 2.68
CA ALA A 93 4.82 -10.88 2.41
C ALA A 93 3.80 -10.74 3.54
N ASP A 94 4.10 -11.17 4.76
CA ASP A 94 3.30 -10.97 5.98
C ASP A 94 3.79 -9.73 6.73
N PHE A 95 2.96 -9.15 7.60
CA PHE A 95 3.44 -8.17 8.60
C PHE A 95 4.01 -8.94 9.79
N ILE A 96 5.28 -8.70 10.09
CA ILE A 96 6.02 -9.31 11.18
C ILE A 96 6.42 -8.23 12.17
N GLU A 97 6.10 -8.44 13.44
CA GLU A 97 6.55 -7.61 14.54
C GLU A 97 7.34 -8.45 15.54
N ARG A 98 8.58 -8.06 15.81
CA ARG A 98 9.37 -8.60 16.92
C ARG A 98 9.33 -7.62 18.08
N LEU A 99 8.97 -8.13 19.24
CA LEU A 99 8.95 -7.37 20.48
C LEU A 99 10.04 -7.87 21.39
N THR A 100 10.85 -6.94 21.89
CA THR A 100 11.83 -7.20 22.94
C THR A 100 11.51 -6.33 24.16
N VAL A 101 11.33 -6.96 25.31
CA VAL A 101 11.16 -6.27 26.60
C VAL A 101 12.44 -6.43 27.40
N LEU A 102 13.07 -5.33 27.76
CA LEU A 102 14.33 -5.29 28.50
C LEU A 102 14.06 -4.84 29.94
N ASN A 103 14.52 -5.61 30.92
CA ASN A 103 14.49 -5.22 32.33
C ASN A 103 15.85 -4.62 32.72
N HIS A 104 15.86 -3.32 33.01
CA HIS A 104 17.05 -2.59 33.45
C HIS A 104 17.22 -2.60 34.98
N ASP A 105 16.29 -3.18 35.74
CA ASP A 105 16.39 -3.29 37.20
C ASP A 105 17.35 -4.42 37.64
N ILE A 106 17.87 -4.28 38.85
CA ILE A 106 18.69 -5.28 39.54
C ILE A 106 17.87 -6.43 40.15
N LYS A 107 16.54 -6.41 39.98
CA LYS A 107 15.61 -7.45 40.45
C LYS A 107 14.77 -7.98 39.28
N PRO A 108 14.34 -9.25 39.32
CA PRO A 108 13.34 -9.76 38.39
C PRO A 108 12.05 -8.94 38.45
N ALA A 109 11.46 -8.68 37.30
CA ALA A 109 10.25 -7.88 37.15
C ALA A 109 9.15 -8.66 36.43
N ARG A 110 7.90 -8.41 36.83
CA ARG A 110 6.71 -8.96 36.16
C ARG A 110 6.10 -7.89 35.28
N PHE A 111 5.78 -8.27 34.05
CA PHE A 111 5.09 -7.40 33.10
C PHE A 111 3.89 -8.11 32.49
N THR A 112 2.83 -7.36 32.29
CA THR A 112 1.67 -7.76 31.47
C THR A 112 1.70 -6.94 30.19
N LEU A 113 2.03 -7.57 29.07
CA LEU A 113 1.96 -6.95 27.76
C LEU A 113 0.58 -7.20 27.17
N ARG A 114 -0.06 -6.14 26.68
CA ARG A 114 -1.33 -6.22 25.96
C ARG A 114 -1.16 -5.59 24.59
N LEU A 115 -1.48 -6.38 23.58
CA LEU A 115 -1.63 -5.93 22.21
C LEU A 115 -3.11 -5.91 21.87
N ASP A 116 -3.65 -4.71 21.67
CA ASP A 116 -5.01 -4.53 21.17
C ASP A 116 -5.03 -4.66 19.65
N VAL A 117 -5.97 -5.45 19.14
CA VAL A 117 -6.09 -5.80 17.72
C VAL A 117 -7.53 -5.61 17.29
N SER A 118 -7.74 -4.92 16.16
CA SER A 118 -9.05 -4.79 15.52
C SER A 118 -8.91 -4.65 14.02
N SER A 119 -9.95 -5.02 13.29
CA SER A 119 -10.08 -4.84 11.85
C SER A 119 -11.48 -4.36 11.53
N ASP A 120 -11.58 -3.40 10.61
CA ASP A 120 -12.84 -2.97 10.01
C ASP A 120 -13.01 -3.48 8.57
N PHE A 121 -11.94 -4.03 7.97
CA PHE A 121 -11.90 -4.42 6.56
C PHE A 121 -12.38 -3.33 5.62
N ALA A 122 -12.25 -2.07 6.02
CA ALA A 122 -12.68 -0.92 5.25
C ALA A 122 -11.84 -0.82 3.97
N ASP A 123 -12.48 -0.54 2.85
CA ASP A 123 -11.75 -0.14 1.66
C ASP A 123 -11.33 1.34 1.73
N LEU A 124 -10.45 1.77 0.84
CA LEU A 124 -9.93 3.15 0.87
C LEU A 124 -11.02 4.23 0.69
N PHE A 125 -12.14 3.93 0.02
CA PHE A 125 -13.25 4.89 -0.10
C PHE A 125 -14.03 4.98 1.21
N GLU A 126 -14.27 3.84 1.87
CA GLU A 126 -14.93 3.79 3.18
C GLU A 126 -14.12 4.43 4.31
N ILE A 127 -12.79 4.52 4.17
CA ILE A 127 -11.95 5.21 5.17
C ILE A 127 -12.07 6.73 5.01
N LYS A 128 -12.22 7.25 3.78
CA LYS A 128 -12.49 8.67 3.54
C LYS A 128 -13.90 9.04 3.97
N ASP A 129 -14.88 8.25 3.55
CA ASP A 129 -16.29 8.43 3.86
C ASP A 129 -16.79 7.24 4.68
N VAL A 130 -16.74 7.38 6.00
CA VAL A 130 -17.10 6.30 6.94
C VAL A 130 -18.53 5.84 6.69
N ARG A 131 -18.66 4.61 6.19
CA ARG A 131 -19.94 3.93 5.93
C ARG A 131 -20.05 2.68 6.79
N ARG A 132 -21.31 2.29 7.06
CA ARG A 132 -21.58 1.02 7.72
C ARG A 132 -21.36 -0.11 6.70
N LYS A 133 -20.50 -1.07 7.03
CA LYS A 133 -20.26 -2.27 6.21
C LYS A 133 -21.56 -3.05 6.01
N SER A 134 -21.77 -3.54 4.79
CA SER A 134 -22.93 -4.36 4.44
C SER A 134 -22.75 -5.84 4.78
N GLY A 135 -21.51 -6.30 4.97
CA GLY A 135 -21.20 -7.67 5.37
C GLY A 135 -21.24 -7.90 6.88
N SER A 136 -20.89 -9.12 7.28
CA SER A 136 -20.76 -9.52 8.68
C SER A 136 -19.30 -9.73 9.07
N THR A 137 -18.98 -9.39 10.32
CA THR A 137 -17.67 -9.63 10.93
C THR A 137 -17.77 -10.74 11.98
N SER A 138 -16.74 -11.57 12.09
CA SER A 138 -16.62 -12.53 13.19
C SER A 138 -15.17 -12.64 13.68
N VAL A 139 -15.02 -13.11 14.91
CA VAL A 139 -13.73 -13.33 15.56
C VAL A 139 -13.66 -14.79 16.00
N GLN A 140 -12.54 -15.46 15.70
CA GLN A 140 -12.28 -16.84 16.08
C GLN A 140 -10.95 -16.90 16.84
N ARG A 141 -10.90 -17.76 17.87
CA ARG A 141 -9.73 -17.97 18.73
C ARG A 141 -9.40 -19.44 18.71
N GLU A 142 -8.25 -19.80 18.14
CA GLU A 142 -7.85 -21.20 17.96
C GLU A 142 -6.33 -21.30 18.09
N ASP A 143 -5.83 -22.27 18.87
CA ASP A 143 -4.40 -22.57 19.03
C ASP A 143 -3.53 -21.34 19.38
N GLY A 144 -4.04 -20.45 20.24
CA GLY A 144 -3.34 -19.21 20.61
C GLY A 144 -3.23 -18.18 19.47
N ARG A 145 -4.04 -18.32 18.41
CA ARG A 145 -4.16 -17.38 17.31
C ARG A 145 -5.48 -16.60 17.40
N LEU A 146 -5.45 -15.38 16.87
CA LEU A 146 -6.64 -14.56 16.67
C LEU A 146 -6.92 -14.48 15.18
N ARG A 147 -8.14 -14.85 14.76
CA ARG A 147 -8.60 -14.73 13.38
C ARG A 147 -9.77 -13.75 13.33
N LEU A 148 -9.60 -12.68 12.58
CA LEU A 148 -10.64 -11.70 12.27
C LEU A 148 -11.17 -11.99 10.88
N CYS A 149 -12.49 -12.07 10.71
CA CYS A 149 -13.12 -12.41 9.45
C CYS A 149 -14.15 -11.37 9.04
N TYR A 150 -14.23 -11.08 7.75
CA TYR A 150 -15.30 -10.30 7.13
C TYR A 150 -15.86 -11.04 5.93
N THR A 151 -17.19 -11.05 5.78
CA THR A 151 -17.89 -11.67 4.66
C THR A 151 -19.09 -10.84 4.21
N ARG A 152 -19.13 -10.52 2.92
CA ARG A 152 -20.30 -10.03 2.19
C ARG A 152 -20.46 -10.91 0.96
N GLU A 153 -21.44 -11.81 0.96
CA GLU A 153 -21.65 -12.78 -0.12
C GLU A 153 -20.37 -13.57 -0.46
N GLN A 154 -19.83 -13.40 -1.67
CA GLN A 154 -18.57 -14.04 -2.13
C GLN A 154 -17.32 -13.23 -1.76
N PHE A 155 -17.47 -11.98 -1.30
CA PHE A 155 -16.36 -11.15 -0.85
C PHE A 155 -15.97 -11.54 0.57
N ARG A 156 -14.83 -12.22 0.72
CA ARG A 156 -14.31 -12.64 2.03
C ARG A 156 -12.89 -12.15 2.27
N ARG A 157 -12.63 -11.70 3.48
CA ARG A 157 -11.34 -11.21 3.96
C ARG A 157 -11.06 -11.76 5.34
N GLU A 158 -9.82 -12.16 5.59
CA GLU A 158 -9.40 -12.63 6.91
C GLU A 158 -8.06 -12.03 7.31
N THR A 159 -7.88 -11.80 8.60
CA THR A 159 -6.60 -11.47 9.21
C THR A 159 -6.29 -12.52 10.26
N ILE A 160 -5.20 -13.28 10.07
CA ILE A 160 -4.72 -14.25 11.06
C ILE A 160 -3.54 -13.64 11.80
N ILE A 161 -3.63 -13.56 13.12
CA ILE A 161 -2.56 -13.13 14.02
C ILE A 161 -2.06 -14.34 14.80
N SER A 162 -0.76 -14.58 14.75
CA SER A 162 -0.08 -15.66 15.46
C SER A 162 1.13 -15.15 16.22
N SER A 163 1.51 -15.88 17.27
CA SER A 163 2.60 -15.53 18.17
C SER A 163 3.55 -16.72 18.33
N SER A 164 4.84 -16.46 18.45
CA SER A 164 5.86 -17.47 18.77
C SER A 164 5.87 -17.86 20.26
N ALA A 165 5.26 -17.04 21.12
CA ALA A 165 5.10 -17.29 22.55
C ALA A 165 3.62 -17.56 22.90
N ALA A 166 3.39 -18.33 23.95
CA ALA A 166 2.04 -18.58 24.46
C ALA A 166 1.39 -17.25 24.91
N ALA A 167 0.18 -16.99 24.43
CA ALA A 167 -0.60 -15.80 24.73
C ALA A 167 -1.98 -16.20 25.23
N ARG A 168 -2.55 -15.40 26.13
CA ARG A 168 -3.99 -15.39 26.34
C ARG A 168 -4.63 -14.57 25.23
N VAL A 169 -5.57 -15.17 24.51
CA VAL A 169 -6.26 -14.53 23.38
C VAL A 169 -7.72 -14.28 23.73
N ASP A 170 -8.17 -13.06 23.50
CA ASP A 170 -9.58 -12.67 23.55
C ASP A 170 -10.00 -12.01 22.23
N ASP A 171 -11.26 -11.54 22.12
CA ASP A 171 -11.76 -10.95 20.87
C ASP A 171 -11.04 -9.65 20.49
N GLY A 172 -10.40 -8.99 21.45
CA GLY A 172 -9.74 -7.71 21.26
C GLY A 172 -8.21 -7.80 21.15
N GLY A 173 -7.61 -9.00 21.16
CA GLY A 173 -6.17 -9.13 20.98
C GLY A 173 -5.49 -10.20 21.82
N MET A 174 -4.22 -9.94 22.13
CA MET A 174 -3.30 -10.88 22.78
C MET A 174 -2.69 -10.30 24.05
N CYS A 175 -2.58 -11.13 25.09
CA CYS A 175 -2.02 -10.76 26.39
C CYS A 175 -0.91 -11.74 26.80
N PHE A 176 0.24 -11.20 27.22
CA PHE A 176 1.41 -11.95 27.67
C PHE A 176 1.76 -11.54 29.10
N ASP A 177 1.68 -12.50 30.03
CA ASP A 177 2.25 -12.32 31.36
C ASP A 177 3.65 -12.91 31.40
N ILE A 178 4.64 -12.05 31.62
CA ILE A 178 6.04 -12.41 31.53
C ILE A 178 6.78 -12.05 32.82
N VAL A 179 7.77 -12.86 33.14
CA VAL A 179 8.79 -12.56 34.15
C VAL A 179 10.09 -12.34 33.41
N VAL A 180 10.71 -11.18 33.60
CA VAL A 180 12.02 -10.87 33.02
C VAL A 180 13.02 -10.76 34.15
N GLU A 181 14.04 -11.62 34.11
CA GLU A 181 15.11 -11.63 35.10
C GLU A 181 15.84 -10.29 35.18
N SER A 182 16.59 -10.07 36.26
CA SER A 182 17.42 -8.87 36.38
C SER A 182 18.36 -8.73 35.20
N ARG A 183 18.40 -7.54 34.58
CA ARG A 183 19.21 -7.26 33.37
C ARG A 183 18.89 -8.21 32.20
N GLY A 184 17.75 -8.89 32.25
CA GLY A 184 17.31 -9.85 31.26
C GLY A 184 16.43 -9.23 30.18
N SER A 185 16.07 -10.09 29.23
CA SER A 185 15.25 -9.73 28.07
C SER A 185 14.22 -10.83 27.78
N TRP A 186 13.03 -10.45 27.36
CA TRP A 186 12.01 -11.36 26.81
C TRP A 186 11.69 -10.98 25.37
N HIS A 187 11.42 -11.98 24.53
CA HIS A 187 11.21 -11.79 23.09
C HIS A 187 9.98 -12.55 22.60
N VAL A 188 9.24 -11.95 21.67
CA VAL A 188 8.19 -12.63 20.89
C VAL A 188 8.18 -12.15 19.44
N GLU A 189 7.93 -13.07 18.51
CA GLU A 189 7.59 -12.74 17.13
C GLU A 189 6.07 -12.88 16.95
N LEU A 190 5.45 -11.79 16.49
CA LEU A 190 4.07 -11.71 16.07
C LEU A 190 4.02 -11.71 14.55
N ARG A 191 3.09 -12.47 13.97
CA ARG A 191 2.88 -12.55 12.54
C ARG A 191 1.42 -12.30 12.22
N VAL A 192 1.19 -11.33 11.33
CA VAL A 192 -0.13 -10.95 10.82
C VAL A 192 -0.22 -11.29 9.34
N GLN A 193 -1.19 -12.14 9.00
CA GLN A 193 -1.42 -12.62 7.65
C GLN A 193 -2.77 -12.11 7.15
N PRO A 194 -2.79 -11.07 6.29
CA PRO A 194 -3.99 -10.70 5.56
C PRO A 194 -4.24 -11.72 4.45
N ILE A 195 -5.49 -12.14 4.29
CA ILE A 195 -5.95 -13.19 3.37
C ILE A 195 -7.15 -12.68 2.56
N ILE A 196 -7.05 -12.85 1.24
CA ILE A 196 -8.12 -12.59 0.28
C ILE A 196 -8.59 -13.94 -0.28
N HIS A 197 -9.88 -14.24 -0.13
CA HIS A 197 -10.45 -15.44 -0.75
C HIS A 197 -11.00 -15.12 -2.14
N GLY A 198 -10.89 -16.09 -3.05
CA GLY A 198 -11.47 -16.00 -4.39
C GLY A 198 -12.79 -16.72 -4.50
N ALA A 199 -13.59 -16.33 -5.49
CA ALA A 199 -14.91 -16.91 -5.80
C ALA A 199 -14.90 -18.44 -6.10
N ARG A 200 -13.73 -19.08 -6.19
CA ARG A 200 -13.57 -20.53 -6.44
C ARG A 200 -12.97 -21.34 -5.27
N ALA A 201 -12.72 -20.73 -4.12
CA ALA A 201 -12.07 -21.42 -2.99
C ALA A 201 -13.08 -22.10 -2.05
N GLU A 202 -13.80 -23.12 -2.52
CA GLU A 202 -14.56 -24.03 -1.64
C GLU A 202 -13.69 -25.12 -1.02
N THR A 203 -12.42 -25.24 -1.42
CA THR A 203 -11.48 -26.25 -0.92
C THR A 203 -10.23 -25.61 -0.35
N GLY A 204 -10.27 -25.20 0.93
CA GLY A 204 -9.15 -25.19 1.90
C GLY A 204 -7.82 -24.48 1.56
N GLY A 205 -7.69 -23.86 0.40
CA GLY A 205 -6.51 -23.15 -0.07
C GLY A 205 -7.00 -22.04 -0.98
N GLY A 206 -7.00 -20.80 -0.49
CA GLY A 206 -7.37 -19.65 -1.29
C GLY A 206 -6.53 -19.64 -2.57
N VAL A 207 -7.20 -19.57 -3.73
CA VAL A 207 -6.60 -19.49 -5.08
C VAL A 207 -5.50 -18.40 -5.15
N TRP A 208 -5.56 -17.40 -4.27
CA TRP A 208 -4.67 -16.24 -4.20
C TRP A 208 -3.47 -16.39 -3.25
N GLY A 209 -3.43 -17.43 -2.40
CA GLY A 209 -2.24 -17.74 -1.59
C GLY A 209 -1.01 -18.07 -2.46
N ALA A 210 -1.24 -18.53 -3.70
CA ALA A 210 -0.21 -18.87 -4.68
C ALA A 210 0.55 -17.67 -5.26
N HIS A 211 0.03 -16.43 -5.15
CA HIS A 211 0.73 -15.22 -5.61
C HIS A 211 1.63 -14.60 -4.53
N ARG A 212 1.56 -15.09 -3.30
CA ARG A 212 2.47 -14.70 -2.21
C ARG A 212 3.78 -15.52 -2.30
N LYS A 213 4.70 -15.14 -3.19
CA LYS A 213 6.08 -15.58 -3.00
C LYS A 213 6.58 -14.93 -1.72
N ARG A 214 6.65 -15.68 -0.62
CA ARG A 214 7.27 -15.23 0.63
C ARG A 214 8.71 -14.84 0.34
N ARG A 215 8.96 -13.54 0.20
CA ARG A 215 10.30 -12.98 0.13
C ARG A 215 10.79 -12.88 1.55
N LEU A 216 11.91 -13.52 1.85
CA LEU A 216 12.62 -13.27 3.10
C LEU A 216 13.20 -11.86 3.03
N SER A 217 13.40 -11.19 4.17
CA SER A 217 13.99 -9.83 4.21
C SER A 217 15.34 -9.76 3.47
N GLN A 218 16.12 -10.85 3.47
CA GLN A 218 17.35 -10.97 2.70
C GLN A 218 17.13 -10.86 1.17
N GLN A 219 16.01 -11.39 0.66
CA GLN A 219 15.67 -11.27 -0.75
C GLN A 219 15.27 -9.83 -1.10
N LEU A 220 14.52 -9.14 -0.23
CA LEU A 220 14.17 -7.73 -0.43
C LEU A 220 15.42 -6.84 -0.47
N ARG A 221 16.38 -7.07 0.44
CA ARG A 221 17.68 -6.38 0.43
C ARG A 221 18.43 -6.64 -0.88
N ARG A 222 18.50 -7.89 -1.33
CA ARG A 222 19.14 -8.23 -2.62
C ARG A 222 18.44 -7.57 -3.80
N ASP A 223 17.10 -7.57 -3.85
CA ASP A 223 16.34 -6.95 -4.93
C ASP A 223 16.60 -5.44 -4.98
N LEU A 224 16.66 -4.77 -3.82
CA LEU A 224 17.03 -3.36 -3.72
C LEU A 224 18.47 -3.10 -4.16
N GLU A 225 19.44 -3.90 -3.70
CA GLU A 225 20.83 -3.78 -4.15
C GLU A 225 20.98 -3.95 -5.67
N HIS A 226 20.24 -4.89 -6.28
CA HIS A 226 20.24 -5.07 -7.73
C HIS A 226 19.61 -3.88 -8.45
N TRP A 227 18.57 -3.28 -7.87
CA TRP A 227 17.96 -2.05 -8.39
C TRP A 227 18.96 -0.88 -8.37
N LEU A 228 19.59 -0.63 -7.21
CA LEU A 228 20.56 0.45 -7.02
C LEU A 228 21.77 0.33 -7.95
N LYS A 229 22.19 -0.89 -8.28
CA LYS A 229 23.29 -1.14 -9.23
C LYS A 229 22.94 -0.84 -10.70
N ARG A 230 21.65 -0.72 -11.05
CA ARG A 230 21.18 -0.55 -12.43
C ARG A 230 20.85 0.89 -12.80
N VAL A 231 20.68 1.76 -11.81
CA VAL A 231 20.45 3.19 -12.05
C VAL A 231 21.78 3.95 -12.11
N PRO A 232 21.82 5.14 -12.73
CA PRO A 232 22.99 6.02 -12.64
C PRO A 232 23.37 6.34 -11.19
N GLN A 233 24.65 6.58 -10.94
CA GLN A 233 25.14 7.06 -9.64
C GLN A 233 25.39 8.56 -9.71
N LEU A 234 24.91 9.29 -8.71
CA LEU A 234 25.18 10.72 -8.58
C LEU A 234 26.37 10.93 -7.64
N SER A 235 27.42 11.59 -8.13
CA SER A 235 28.55 12.03 -7.34
C SER A 235 28.67 13.55 -7.43
N CYS A 236 28.64 14.23 -6.29
CA CYS A 236 28.79 15.69 -6.19
C CYS A 236 29.24 16.09 -4.79
N ASP A 237 29.73 17.32 -4.65
CA ASP A 237 30.21 17.86 -3.36
C ASP A 237 29.07 18.39 -2.46
N TYR A 238 27.81 18.23 -2.88
CA TYR A 238 26.64 18.71 -2.14
C TYR A 238 25.83 17.54 -1.57
N GLU A 239 26.16 17.17 -0.34
CA GLU A 239 25.58 16.02 0.37
C GLU A 239 24.03 15.99 0.35
N PRO A 240 23.29 17.10 0.58
CA PRO A 240 21.82 17.04 0.56
C PRO A 240 21.25 16.59 -0.78
N LEU A 241 21.90 16.94 -1.90
CA LEU A 241 21.47 16.49 -3.23
C LEU A 241 21.77 15.02 -3.45
N GLN A 242 22.94 14.54 -3.01
CA GLN A 242 23.27 13.12 -3.08
C GLN A 242 22.27 12.29 -2.27
N THR A 243 21.98 12.69 -1.03
CA THR A 243 20.99 12.04 -0.17
C THR A 243 19.60 12.05 -0.77
N ALA A 244 19.16 13.19 -1.33
CA ALA A 244 17.85 13.30 -1.99
C ALA A 244 17.76 12.39 -3.23
N TYR A 245 18.82 12.29 -4.03
CA TYR A 245 18.89 11.39 -5.18
C TYR A 245 18.81 9.93 -4.76
N GLU A 246 19.67 9.50 -3.84
CA GLU A 246 19.69 8.12 -3.33
C GLU A 246 18.33 7.73 -2.75
N ARG A 247 17.70 8.64 -1.97
CA ARG A 247 16.36 8.43 -1.43
C ARG A 247 15.30 8.29 -2.53
N SER A 248 15.34 9.14 -3.56
CA SER A 248 14.38 9.10 -4.68
C SER A 248 14.45 7.76 -5.43
N ILE A 249 15.65 7.24 -5.65
CA ILE A 249 15.85 5.93 -6.28
C ILE A 249 15.32 4.79 -5.41
N VAL A 250 15.54 4.84 -4.09
CA VAL A 250 15.00 3.85 -3.14
C VAL A 250 13.47 3.91 -3.12
N ASP A 251 12.88 5.12 -3.13
CA ASP A 251 11.44 5.31 -3.13
C ASP A 251 10.79 4.78 -4.43
N LEU A 252 11.42 4.95 -5.60
CA LEU A 252 11.01 4.31 -6.86
C LEU A 252 11.07 2.76 -6.79
N ALA A 253 12.01 2.20 -6.02
CA ALA A 253 12.11 0.76 -5.82
C ALA A 253 11.00 0.23 -4.89
N ALA A 254 10.69 1.02 -3.85
CA ALA A 254 9.73 0.69 -2.81
C ALA A 254 8.29 0.79 -3.31
N MET A 255 7.95 1.89 -3.98
CA MET A 255 6.58 2.21 -4.43
C MET A 255 6.26 1.51 -5.75
N ARG A 256 6.16 0.18 -5.71
CA ARG A 256 5.75 -0.62 -6.86
C ARG A 256 4.62 -1.58 -6.53
N PHE A 257 3.62 -1.59 -7.40
CA PHE A 257 2.41 -2.39 -7.26
C PHE A 257 2.35 -3.48 -8.32
N THR A 258 1.81 -4.64 -7.95
CA THR A 258 1.56 -5.76 -8.88
C THR A 258 0.07 -6.06 -8.89
N THR A 259 -0.54 -6.27 -10.05
CA THR A 259 -1.97 -6.58 -10.14
C THR A 259 -2.29 -7.95 -9.52
N LEU A 260 -3.58 -8.20 -9.23
CA LEU A 260 -4.02 -9.54 -8.79
C LEU A 260 -3.78 -10.63 -9.84
N SER A 261 -3.81 -10.28 -11.13
CA SER A 261 -3.49 -11.18 -12.24
C SER A 261 -1.99 -11.48 -12.38
N GLY A 262 -1.15 -10.85 -11.55
CA GLY A 262 0.29 -10.92 -11.63
C GLY A 262 0.86 -10.03 -12.73
N GLY A 263 2.17 -10.15 -12.95
CA GLY A 263 2.89 -9.33 -13.93
C GLY A 263 4.11 -8.67 -13.33
N MET A 264 4.69 -7.75 -14.07
CA MET A 264 5.82 -6.95 -13.60
C MET A 264 5.29 -5.81 -12.71
N PRO A 265 5.95 -5.52 -11.58
CA PRO A 265 5.55 -4.41 -10.73
C PRO A 265 5.64 -3.07 -11.48
N ILE A 266 4.65 -2.20 -11.29
CA ILE A 266 4.58 -0.85 -11.84
C ILE A 266 4.71 0.21 -10.74
N PRO A 267 5.27 1.40 -11.02
CA PRO A 267 5.32 2.47 -10.04
C PRO A 267 3.92 2.95 -9.62
N THR A 268 3.79 3.47 -8.41
CA THR A 268 2.54 4.04 -7.87
C THR A 268 2.74 5.46 -7.34
N ALA A 269 1.64 6.22 -7.24
CA ALA A 269 1.70 7.64 -6.89
C ALA A 269 1.91 7.90 -5.39
N GLY A 270 1.61 6.93 -4.52
CA GLY A 270 1.97 7.00 -3.10
C GLY A 270 0.99 6.39 -2.12
N LEU A 271 1.41 6.35 -0.86
CA LEU A 271 0.64 5.76 0.23
C LEU A 271 -0.30 6.77 0.91
N PRO A 272 -1.37 6.29 1.55
CA PRO A 272 -1.99 4.99 1.34
C PRO A 272 -3.04 5.03 0.22
N TRP A 273 -3.48 6.23 -0.16
CA TRP A 273 -4.60 6.43 -1.08
C TRP A 273 -4.29 6.03 -2.51
N PHE A 274 -3.05 6.15 -2.96
CA PHE A 274 -2.68 5.97 -4.36
C PHE A 274 -1.84 4.70 -4.60
N MET A 275 -1.91 3.73 -3.68
CA MET A 275 -1.20 2.45 -3.79
C MET A 275 -1.97 1.44 -4.64
N THR A 276 -2.22 1.83 -5.89
CA THR A 276 -2.85 1.00 -6.92
C THR A 276 -2.41 1.46 -8.31
N ILE A 277 -2.99 0.89 -9.36
CA ILE A 277 -2.79 1.33 -10.74
C ILE A 277 -3.53 2.65 -10.95
N PHE A 278 -2.76 3.72 -11.19
CA PHE A 278 -3.24 4.98 -11.75
C PHE A 278 -2.55 5.20 -13.09
N GLY A 279 -3.30 5.24 -14.19
CA GLY A 279 -2.73 5.26 -15.54
C GLY A 279 -1.86 6.49 -15.76
N ARG A 280 -2.45 7.67 -15.58
CA ARG A 280 -1.77 8.97 -15.70
C ARG A 280 -0.53 9.07 -14.80
N ASP A 281 -0.68 8.75 -13.52
CA ASP A 281 0.40 8.91 -12.53
C ASP A 281 1.55 7.95 -12.81
N SER A 282 1.25 6.70 -13.18
CA SER A 282 2.26 5.73 -13.60
C SER A 282 3.02 6.21 -14.84
N ILE A 283 2.32 6.82 -15.79
CA ILE A 283 2.93 7.40 -16.99
C ILE A 283 3.87 8.56 -16.62
N PHE A 284 3.43 9.50 -15.78
CA PHE A 284 4.28 10.62 -15.36
C PHE A 284 5.52 10.18 -14.60
N ILE A 285 5.39 9.21 -13.69
CA ILE A 285 6.56 8.63 -13.00
C ILE A 285 7.52 8.04 -14.03
N CYS A 286 7.02 7.30 -15.03
CA CYS A 286 7.87 6.74 -16.08
C CYS A 286 8.56 7.83 -16.89
N LEU A 287 7.83 8.85 -17.37
CA LEU A 287 8.38 9.97 -18.14
C LEU A 287 9.51 10.68 -17.37
N GLN A 288 9.31 10.96 -16.08
CA GLN A 288 10.32 11.59 -15.22
C GLN A 288 11.51 10.66 -14.93
N ALA A 289 11.27 9.36 -14.89
CA ALA A 289 12.29 8.36 -14.59
C ALA A 289 13.06 7.87 -15.82
N LEU A 290 12.64 8.16 -17.06
CA LEU A 290 13.30 7.69 -18.29
C LEU A 290 14.82 7.89 -18.32
N PRO A 291 15.40 9.02 -17.89
CA PRO A 291 16.85 9.21 -17.89
C PRO A 291 17.61 8.31 -16.90
N PHE A 292 16.93 7.74 -15.90
CA PHE A 292 17.53 7.02 -14.79
C PHE A 292 17.15 5.54 -14.75
N ALA A 293 15.91 5.23 -15.11
CA ALA A 293 15.30 3.91 -14.98
C ALA A 293 14.25 3.65 -16.08
N PRO A 294 14.63 3.65 -17.37
CA PRO A 294 13.69 3.45 -18.48
C PRO A 294 12.99 2.09 -18.44
N GLN A 295 13.56 1.10 -17.72
CA GLN A 295 12.94 -0.21 -17.49
C GLN A 295 11.60 -0.17 -16.73
N LEU A 296 11.21 0.97 -16.14
CA LEU A 296 9.90 1.13 -15.50
C LEU A 296 8.75 1.27 -16.50
N ALA A 297 9.01 1.78 -17.72
CA ALA A 297 7.97 2.06 -18.70
C ALA A 297 7.35 0.80 -19.33
N PRO A 298 8.08 -0.27 -19.71
CA PRO A 298 7.48 -1.41 -20.39
C PRO A 298 6.38 -2.14 -19.60
N PRO A 299 6.53 -2.40 -18.29
CA PRO A 299 5.44 -2.92 -17.47
C PRO A 299 4.19 -2.04 -17.47
N VAL A 300 4.35 -0.72 -17.38
CA VAL A 300 3.25 0.25 -17.38
C VAL A 300 2.54 0.24 -18.74
N LEU A 301 3.29 0.42 -19.83
CA LEU A 301 2.74 0.42 -21.19
C LEU A 301 1.96 -0.86 -21.49
N ARG A 302 2.51 -2.03 -21.18
CA ARG A 302 1.84 -3.32 -21.41
C ARG A 302 0.57 -3.49 -20.59
N LEU A 303 0.58 -3.04 -19.34
CA LEU A 303 -0.57 -3.14 -18.45
C LEU A 303 -1.69 -2.19 -18.88
N LEU A 304 -1.35 -0.94 -19.23
CA LEU A 304 -2.33 0.04 -19.69
C LEU A 304 -2.94 -0.35 -21.03
N ALA A 305 -2.14 -0.87 -21.97
CA ALA A 305 -2.63 -1.48 -23.21
C ALA A 305 -3.60 -2.63 -22.94
N ALA A 306 -3.23 -3.56 -22.03
CA ALA A 306 -4.10 -4.68 -21.66
C ALA A 306 -5.41 -4.26 -20.97
N LEU A 307 -5.48 -3.04 -20.42
CA LEU A 307 -6.67 -2.46 -19.79
C LEU A 307 -7.34 -1.39 -20.66
N GLN A 308 -6.92 -1.22 -21.91
CA GLN A 308 -7.48 -0.22 -22.82
C GLN A 308 -8.98 -0.47 -23.05
N GLY A 309 -9.76 0.60 -23.05
CA GLY A 309 -11.20 0.56 -23.25
C GLY A 309 -11.54 0.00 -24.63
N SER A 310 -12.61 -0.81 -24.68
CA SER A 310 -13.03 -1.49 -25.94
C SER A 310 -14.53 -1.35 -26.21
N ARG A 311 -15.24 -0.59 -25.38
CA ARG A 311 -16.70 -0.44 -25.43
C ARG A 311 -17.11 0.88 -24.81
N LEU A 312 -18.36 1.26 -25.05
CA LEU A 312 -18.99 2.40 -24.38
C LEU A 312 -19.62 1.93 -23.07
N ASN A 313 -19.23 2.56 -21.96
CA ASN A 313 -19.82 2.31 -20.64
C ASN A 313 -19.84 3.59 -19.81
N ASP A 314 -21.02 4.20 -19.63
CA ASP A 314 -21.18 5.46 -18.91
C ASP A 314 -20.79 5.35 -17.43
N PHE A 315 -21.03 4.22 -16.78
CA PHE A 315 -20.72 4.03 -15.37
C PHE A 315 -19.20 4.05 -15.13
N ARG A 316 -18.43 3.38 -15.99
CA ARG A 316 -16.96 3.36 -15.92
C ARG A 316 -16.30 4.49 -16.68
N GLU A 317 -17.08 5.25 -17.45
CA GLU A 317 -16.65 6.26 -18.41
C GLU A 317 -15.69 5.69 -19.48
N GLU A 318 -15.88 4.40 -19.79
CA GLU A 318 -15.11 3.65 -20.78
C GLU A 318 -15.54 4.05 -22.19
N GLU A 319 -14.55 4.30 -23.05
CA GLU A 319 -14.69 4.50 -24.49
C GLU A 319 -13.63 3.66 -25.22
N PRO A 320 -13.91 3.18 -26.44
CA PRO A 320 -12.91 2.47 -27.25
C PRO A 320 -11.60 3.27 -27.37
N GLY A 321 -10.47 2.63 -27.13
CA GLY A 321 -9.13 3.23 -27.19
C GLY A 321 -8.70 4.00 -25.95
N LYS A 322 -9.60 4.26 -24.99
CA LYS A 322 -9.30 5.06 -23.80
C LYS A 322 -8.43 4.31 -22.79
N ILE A 323 -7.42 4.97 -22.23
CA ILE A 323 -6.56 4.41 -21.18
C ILE A 323 -7.18 4.65 -19.79
N PRO A 324 -7.20 3.66 -18.88
CA PRO A 324 -7.86 3.81 -17.59
C PRO A 324 -7.19 4.87 -16.71
N HIS A 325 -8.04 5.59 -15.98
CA HIS A 325 -7.61 6.48 -14.90
C HIS A 325 -7.07 5.66 -13.73
N GLU A 326 -7.85 4.67 -13.28
CA GLU A 326 -7.61 3.98 -12.01
C GLU A 326 -8.25 2.59 -11.96
N LEU A 327 -7.58 1.63 -11.31
CA LEU A 327 -8.13 0.30 -11.00
C LEU A 327 -8.07 0.02 -9.49
N ARG A 328 -9.14 -0.52 -8.91
CA ARG A 328 -9.27 -0.85 -7.49
C ARG A 328 -9.79 -2.26 -7.27
N TYR A 329 -9.40 -2.83 -6.14
CA TYR A 329 -9.76 -4.18 -5.68
C TYR A 329 -10.55 -4.19 -4.36
N GLY A 330 -10.91 -3.02 -3.86
CA GLY A 330 -11.74 -2.82 -2.67
C GLY A 330 -13.15 -3.38 -2.83
N GLU A 331 -13.87 -3.48 -1.72
CA GLU A 331 -15.22 -4.04 -1.70
C GLU A 331 -16.20 -3.24 -2.57
N SER A 332 -16.21 -1.92 -2.42
CA SER A 332 -17.11 -1.05 -3.17
C SER A 332 -16.93 -1.15 -4.68
N ALA A 333 -15.68 -1.30 -5.16
CA ALA A 333 -15.38 -1.54 -6.57
C ALA A 333 -15.83 -2.94 -7.04
N ALA A 334 -15.72 -3.96 -6.17
CA ALA A 334 -16.15 -5.34 -6.47
C ALA A 334 -17.67 -5.46 -6.63
N PHE A 335 -18.45 -4.69 -5.86
CA PHE A 335 -19.91 -4.63 -5.94
C PHE A 335 -20.44 -3.54 -6.88
N GLN A 336 -19.57 -2.87 -7.65
CA GLN A 336 -19.94 -1.77 -8.56
C GLN A 336 -20.68 -0.62 -7.87
N GLU A 337 -20.41 -0.40 -6.58
CA GLU A 337 -20.82 0.80 -5.84
C GLU A 337 -19.90 1.98 -6.15
N GLN A 338 -18.72 1.68 -6.70
CA GLN A 338 -17.73 2.61 -7.22
C GLN A 338 -17.29 2.15 -8.62
N PRO A 339 -16.96 3.07 -9.54
CA PRO A 339 -16.69 2.71 -10.94
C PRO A 339 -15.28 2.12 -11.19
N HIS A 340 -14.43 2.08 -10.18
CA HIS A 340 -12.98 1.79 -10.24
C HIS A 340 -12.61 0.32 -10.53
N SER A 341 -13.27 -0.36 -11.48
CA SER A 341 -13.02 -1.78 -11.79
C SER A 341 -12.89 -2.19 -13.28
N PRO A 342 -12.12 -1.50 -14.15
CA PRO A 342 -11.40 -0.22 -14.00
C PRO A 342 -12.29 1.01 -14.30
N TYR A 343 -11.83 2.20 -13.89
CA TYR A 343 -12.45 3.50 -14.18
C TYR A 343 -11.61 4.31 -15.17
N TYR A 344 -12.27 5.02 -16.07
CA TYR A 344 -11.67 5.73 -17.20
C TYR A 344 -11.96 7.24 -17.18
N GLY A 345 -12.29 7.82 -16.03
CA GLY A 345 -12.51 9.27 -15.88
C GLY A 345 -11.22 10.10 -15.94
N SER A 346 -10.52 10.04 -17.07
CA SER A 346 -9.30 10.80 -17.37
C SER A 346 -9.31 11.23 -18.83
N ALA A 347 -9.02 12.51 -19.05
CA ALA A 347 -8.90 13.11 -20.39
C ALA A 347 -7.46 13.00 -20.93
N ASP A 348 -6.48 12.86 -20.03
CA ASP A 348 -5.06 13.00 -20.31
C ASP A 348 -4.30 11.67 -20.37
N ALA A 349 -4.78 10.59 -19.74
CA ALA A 349 -4.07 9.31 -19.73
C ALA A 349 -3.86 8.72 -21.13
N THR A 350 -4.85 8.82 -22.02
CA THR A 350 -4.78 8.29 -23.39
C THR A 350 -3.72 8.99 -24.25
N PRO A 351 -3.69 10.33 -24.39
CA PRO A 351 -2.60 11.00 -25.10
C PRO A 351 -1.25 10.81 -24.41
N LEU A 352 -1.20 10.79 -23.07
CA LEU A 352 0.04 10.54 -22.32
C LEU A 352 0.61 9.14 -22.58
N PHE A 353 -0.23 8.12 -22.80
CA PHE A 353 0.22 6.77 -23.15
C PHE A 353 1.01 6.76 -24.47
N VAL A 354 0.51 7.48 -25.48
CA VAL A 354 1.21 7.62 -26.77
C VAL A 354 2.53 8.38 -26.60
N ILE A 355 2.52 9.46 -25.81
CA ILE A 355 3.72 10.25 -25.50
C ILE A 355 4.78 9.38 -24.80
N LEU A 356 4.39 8.60 -23.78
CA LEU A 356 5.32 7.71 -23.10
C LEU A 356 5.90 6.65 -24.03
N LEU A 357 5.10 6.12 -24.97
CA LEU A 357 5.57 5.13 -25.93
C LEU A 357 6.66 5.71 -26.85
N ASP A 358 6.48 6.94 -27.34
CA ASP A 358 7.48 7.67 -28.15
C ASP A 358 8.73 8.01 -27.34
N GLU A 359 8.57 8.64 -26.18
CA GLU A 359 9.69 9.03 -25.31
C GLU A 359 10.49 7.82 -24.83
N TYR A 360 9.83 6.70 -24.51
CA TYR A 360 10.50 5.46 -24.16
C TYR A 360 11.38 4.94 -25.29
N GLU A 361 10.90 4.94 -26.54
CA GLU A 361 11.69 4.49 -27.69
C GLU A 361 12.93 5.36 -27.89
N ARG A 362 12.77 6.68 -27.81
CA ARG A 362 13.88 7.64 -27.96
C ARG A 362 14.97 7.45 -26.91
N TRP A 363 14.59 7.13 -25.67
CA TRP A 363 15.54 6.92 -24.57
C TRP A 363 16.17 5.52 -24.56
N SER A 364 15.41 4.48 -24.94
CA SER A 364 15.83 3.07 -24.79
C SER A 364 16.30 2.41 -26.09
N GLY A 365 15.89 2.92 -27.25
CA GLY A 365 16.04 2.29 -28.56
C GLY A 365 15.17 1.02 -28.76
N ASP A 366 14.23 0.72 -27.86
CA ASP A 366 13.42 -0.50 -27.91
C ASP A 366 12.21 -0.36 -28.87
N ALA A 367 12.50 -0.27 -30.16
CA ALA A 367 11.50 -0.25 -31.21
C ALA A 367 10.66 -1.55 -31.28
N LYS A 368 11.07 -2.64 -30.62
CA LYS A 368 10.30 -3.89 -30.59
C LYS A 368 9.05 -3.74 -29.74
N LEU A 369 9.14 -3.05 -28.60
CA LEU A 369 7.98 -2.78 -27.77
C LEU A 369 6.97 -1.88 -28.49
N VAL A 370 7.44 -0.84 -29.18
CA VAL A 370 6.57 0.06 -29.95
C VAL A 370 5.79 -0.70 -31.01
N ARG A 371 6.46 -1.55 -31.80
CA ARG A 371 5.79 -2.41 -32.80
C ARG A 371 4.82 -3.41 -32.15
N TYR A 372 5.16 -3.92 -30.97
CA TYR A 372 4.28 -4.82 -30.23
C TYR A 372 2.98 -4.12 -29.78
N LEU A 373 3.05 -2.82 -29.43
CA LEU A 373 1.91 -2.02 -28.98
C LEU A 373 1.30 -1.15 -30.11
N GLU A 374 1.58 -1.47 -31.37
CA GLU A 374 1.12 -0.65 -32.51
C GLU A 374 -0.41 -0.55 -32.54
N HIS A 375 -1.11 -1.66 -32.31
CA HIS A 375 -2.57 -1.67 -32.30
C HIS A 375 -3.11 -0.77 -31.19
N ASP A 376 -2.64 -0.93 -29.96
CA ASP A 376 -3.09 -0.16 -28.81
C ASP A 376 -2.81 1.35 -28.98
N ALA A 377 -1.66 1.68 -29.59
CA ALA A 377 -1.31 3.07 -29.92
C ALA A 377 -2.26 3.67 -30.97
N ARG A 378 -2.67 2.90 -31.98
CA ARG A 378 -3.64 3.35 -32.99
C ARG A 378 -5.02 3.57 -32.37
N GLU A 379 -5.50 2.63 -31.55
CA GLU A 379 -6.77 2.80 -30.84
C GLU A 379 -6.75 4.03 -29.91
N ALA A 380 -5.62 4.31 -29.26
CA ALA A 380 -5.46 5.52 -28.45
C ALA A 380 -5.52 6.81 -29.29
N LEU A 381 -4.94 6.81 -30.50
CA LEU A 381 -5.04 7.93 -31.45
C LEU A 381 -6.47 8.08 -31.98
N ASP A 382 -7.12 6.99 -32.34
CA ASP A 382 -8.52 6.98 -32.79
C ASP A 382 -9.44 7.52 -31.67
N TRP A 383 -9.14 7.22 -30.40
CA TRP A 383 -9.86 7.83 -29.28
C TRP A 383 -9.67 9.34 -29.19
N ILE A 384 -8.46 9.85 -29.41
CA ILE A 384 -8.18 11.29 -29.37
C ILE A 384 -9.02 12.02 -30.43
N ASP A 385 -9.11 11.46 -31.63
CA ASP A 385 -9.82 12.05 -32.75
C ASP A 385 -11.35 11.94 -32.61
N GLU A 386 -11.87 10.78 -32.19
CA GLU A 386 -13.33 10.51 -32.17
C GLU A 386 -14.00 10.92 -30.85
N TYR A 387 -13.35 10.67 -29.71
CA TYR A 387 -13.94 10.85 -28.38
C TYR A 387 -13.32 12.01 -27.59
N GLY A 388 -12.05 12.36 -27.87
CA GLY A 388 -11.34 13.43 -27.20
C GLY A 388 -11.77 14.84 -27.62
N ASP A 389 -12.07 15.04 -28.91
CA ASP A 389 -12.49 16.33 -29.47
C ASP A 389 -14.02 16.52 -29.46
N LEU A 390 -14.61 16.56 -28.26
CA LEU A 390 -16.08 16.72 -28.11
C LEU A 390 -16.64 17.99 -28.75
N LEU A 391 -15.80 19.01 -28.99
CA LEU A 391 -16.20 20.30 -29.55
C LEU A 391 -15.87 20.44 -31.04
N GLY A 392 -15.19 19.48 -31.66
CA GLY A 392 -14.76 19.52 -33.06
C GLY A 392 -13.79 20.67 -33.36
N ASN A 393 -13.00 21.10 -32.38
CA ASN A 393 -12.11 22.26 -32.47
C ASN A 393 -10.62 21.89 -32.37
N GLY A 394 -10.30 20.59 -32.34
CA GLY A 394 -8.95 20.06 -32.24
C GLY A 394 -8.36 20.08 -30.83
N TYR A 395 -9.16 20.39 -29.79
CA TYR A 395 -8.72 20.33 -28.40
C TYR A 395 -9.40 19.19 -27.65
N ILE A 396 -8.62 18.46 -26.85
CA ILE A 396 -9.17 17.44 -25.96
C ILE A 396 -10.02 18.13 -24.89
N SER A 397 -11.25 17.68 -24.76
CA SER A 397 -12.21 18.13 -23.76
C SER A 397 -12.79 16.92 -23.02
N TYR A 398 -13.34 17.16 -21.82
CA TYR A 398 -13.94 16.10 -21.02
C TYR A 398 -15.33 16.50 -20.53
N TRP A 399 -16.19 15.50 -20.42
CA TRP A 399 -17.48 15.61 -19.77
C TRP A 399 -17.72 14.35 -18.96
N ARG A 400 -17.85 14.51 -17.63
CA ARG A 400 -18.28 13.45 -16.72
C ARG A 400 -19.61 12.82 -17.17
N ARG A 401 -19.56 11.56 -17.62
CA ARG A 401 -20.73 10.76 -17.99
C ARG A 401 -21.38 10.10 -16.77
N ASN A 402 -20.57 9.71 -15.78
CA ASN A 402 -21.07 9.17 -14.53
C ASN A 402 -21.39 10.29 -13.53
N THR A 403 -22.64 10.74 -13.50
CA THR A 403 -23.09 11.85 -12.64
C THR A 403 -23.32 11.47 -11.17
N VAL A 404 -23.19 10.19 -10.80
CA VAL A 404 -23.46 9.71 -9.44
C VAL A 404 -22.19 9.69 -8.60
N ASN A 405 -21.14 9.04 -9.11
CA ASN A 405 -19.88 8.83 -8.39
C ASN A 405 -18.63 8.91 -9.29
N GLY A 406 -18.76 9.49 -10.49
CA GLY A 406 -17.62 9.83 -11.34
C GLY A 406 -16.92 11.12 -10.89
N LEU A 407 -15.64 11.23 -11.24
CA LEU A 407 -14.83 12.43 -11.03
C LEU A 407 -15.40 13.59 -11.85
N GLU A 408 -15.64 14.71 -11.17
CA GLU A 408 -16.10 15.95 -11.80
C GLU A 408 -15.02 16.56 -12.70
N ASN A 409 -13.78 16.60 -12.19
CA ASN A 409 -12.62 17.03 -12.94
C ASN A 409 -11.86 15.80 -13.42
N GLN A 410 -11.63 15.69 -14.74
CA GLN A 410 -10.95 14.54 -15.36
C GLN A 410 -9.59 14.92 -15.96
N CYS A 411 -9.08 16.10 -15.59
CA CYS A 411 -7.73 16.53 -15.95
C CYS A 411 -6.72 16.21 -14.82
N TRP A 412 -5.46 16.61 -14.98
CA TRP A 412 -4.41 16.48 -13.96
C TRP A 412 -4.82 16.93 -12.54
N LYS A 413 -5.71 17.92 -12.46
CA LYS A 413 -6.31 18.39 -11.22
C LYS A 413 -7.71 17.79 -11.06
N ASP A 414 -7.78 16.54 -10.62
CA ASP A 414 -9.03 15.78 -10.57
C ASP A 414 -9.79 15.86 -9.24
N SER A 415 -9.25 16.56 -8.22
CA SER A 415 -9.97 16.77 -6.98
C SER A 415 -11.16 17.74 -7.17
N PRO A 416 -12.26 17.58 -6.43
CA PRO A 416 -13.44 18.45 -6.55
C PRO A 416 -13.16 19.93 -6.28
N ASP A 417 -12.17 20.23 -5.43
CA ASP A 417 -11.79 21.57 -4.99
C ASP A 417 -10.62 22.19 -5.77
N SER A 418 -10.14 21.51 -6.82
CA SER A 418 -8.92 21.91 -7.54
C SER A 418 -9.09 23.06 -8.55
N ILE A 419 -10.33 23.29 -9.01
CA ILE A 419 -10.69 24.35 -9.94
C ILE A 419 -11.46 25.41 -9.17
N SER A 420 -10.90 26.62 -9.09
CA SER A 420 -11.57 27.78 -8.52
C SER A 420 -12.36 28.50 -9.62
N TYR A 421 -13.67 28.63 -9.43
CA TYR A 421 -14.58 29.34 -10.35
C TYR A 421 -14.77 30.80 -9.97
#